data_AF-A0A3M1AP39-F1
#
_entry.id   AF-A0A3M1AP39-F1
#
_cell.length_a   1.000
_cell.length_b   1.000
_cell.length_c   1.000
_cell.angle_alpha   90.00
_cell.angle_beta   90.00
_cell.angle_gamma   90.00
#
_symmetry.space_group_name_H-M   'P 1'
#
loop_
_entity.id
_entity.type
_entity.pdbx_description
1 polymer ?
#
loop_
_entity_poly.entity_id
_entity_poly.type
_entity_poly.pdbx_seq_one_letter_code
_entity_poly.pdbx_strand_id
1 'polypeptide(L)'
;MALDRIGQLGSNAMPLPTGKGNSEKAQNLDSFADTLKSFLKDVNQLQTEAADNVEALISGETVDVHDVMIAMEKASVGFEMVMEIRNKLLEAYQELMRTQV
;
A
#
# COMPACT_ATOMS: atom_id res chain seq x y z
N MET A 1 54.11 44.83 -6.14
CA MET A 1 52.73 45.00 -5.66
C MET A 1 51.92 45.70 -6.74
N ALA A 2 51.28 44.90 -7.59
CA ALA A 2 50.20 45.19 -8.52
C ALA A 2 50.16 43.97 -9.46
N LEU A 3 48.97 43.50 -9.82
CA LEU A 3 48.66 42.27 -10.58
C LEU A 3 48.30 41.05 -9.69
N ASP A 4 47.19 41.15 -8.95
CA ASP A 4 46.47 39.98 -8.39
C ASP A 4 44.93 40.16 -8.45
N ARG A 5 44.40 40.85 -9.48
CA ARG A 5 42.95 41.07 -9.59
C ARG A 5 42.43 41.16 -11.03
N ILE A 6 42.54 40.09 -11.82
CA ILE A 6 41.68 39.87 -13.00
C ILE A 6 41.47 38.36 -13.17
N GLY A 7 40.23 37.89 -13.09
CA GLY A 7 39.87 36.58 -13.65
C GLY A 7 39.19 35.55 -12.73
N GLN A 8 38.72 35.91 -11.53
CA GLN A 8 37.71 35.12 -10.81
C GLN A 8 36.34 35.20 -11.50
N LEU A 9 36.20 34.61 -12.69
CA LEU A 9 34.90 34.45 -13.38
C LEU A 9 34.99 33.19 -14.25
N GLY A 10 34.69 32.02 -13.69
CA GLY A 10 34.69 30.79 -14.50
C GLY A 10 34.42 29.45 -13.81
N SER A 11 33.97 29.42 -12.55
CA SER A 11 33.71 28.12 -11.88
C SER A 11 32.52 28.12 -10.94
N ASN A 12 31.48 28.90 -11.27
CA ASN A 12 30.16 28.73 -10.67
C ASN A 12 29.25 28.04 -11.69
N ALA A 13 29.52 26.76 -11.93
CA ALA A 13 28.55 25.90 -12.59
C ALA A 13 27.34 25.81 -11.64
N MET A 14 26.24 26.43 -12.04
CA MET A 14 24.93 26.22 -11.42
C MET A 14 24.72 24.73 -11.17
N PRO A 15 24.35 24.31 -9.94
CA PRO A 15 23.77 22.99 -9.78
C PRO A 15 22.49 22.99 -10.60
N LEU A 16 22.47 22.18 -11.66
CA LEU A 16 21.24 21.82 -12.35
C LEU A 16 20.24 21.35 -11.27
N PRO A 17 18.97 21.79 -11.29
CA PRO A 17 17.96 21.19 -10.45
C PRO A 17 17.77 19.75 -10.94
N THR A 18 18.51 18.81 -10.35
CA THR A 18 18.25 17.39 -10.49
C THR A 18 16.83 17.19 -9.98
N GLY A 19 15.91 16.86 -10.89
CA GLY A 19 14.51 16.64 -10.60
C GLY A 19 14.32 15.60 -9.50
N LYS A 20 14.20 16.08 -8.26
CA LYS A 20 13.80 15.33 -7.07
C LYS A 20 12.33 14.87 -7.12
N GLY A 21 11.60 15.09 -8.21
CA GLY A 21 10.20 14.69 -8.34
C GLY A 21 10.00 13.19 -8.63
N ASN A 22 10.97 12.51 -9.25
CA ASN A 22 10.83 11.10 -9.61
C ASN A 22 11.34 10.14 -8.52
N SER A 23 12.35 10.53 -7.73
CA SER A 23 12.90 9.68 -6.67
C SER A 23 11.95 9.56 -5.47
N GLU A 24 11.21 10.62 -5.12
CA GLU A 24 10.20 10.56 -4.05
C GLU A 24 8.96 9.73 -4.48
N LYS A 25 8.54 9.80 -5.75
CA LYS A 25 7.45 8.94 -6.26
C LYS A 25 7.84 7.47 -6.33
N ALA A 26 9.07 7.16 -6.74
CA ALA A 26 9.58 5.78 -6.77
C ALA A 26 9.73 5.20 -5.36
N GLN A 27 10.23 5.97 -4.39
CA GLN A 27 10.28 5.55 -2.97
C GLN A 27 8.89 5.33 -2.37
N ASN A 28 7.89 6.13 -2.74
CA ASN A 28 6.50 5.92 -2.30
C ASN A 28 5.85 4.67 -2.92
N LEU A 29 6.17 4.34 -4.18
CA LEU A 29 5.70 3.09 -4.81
C LEU A 29 6.31 1.84 -4.15
N ASP A 30 7.61 1.86 -3.83
CA ASP A 30 8.26 0.78 -3.09
C ASP A 30 7.66 0.63 -1.68
N SER A 31 7.42 1.75 -0.99
CA SER A 31 6.74 1.75 0.32
C SER A 31 5.32 1.19 0.26
N PHE A 32 4.57 1.47 -0.81
CA PHE A 32 3.24 0.91 -1.02
C PHE A 32 3.28 -0.59 -1.33
N ALA A 33 4.22 -1.02 -2.18
CA ALA A 33 4.42 -2.43 -2.51
C ALA A 33 4.81 -3.26 -1.27
N ASP A 34 5.67 -2.72 -0.40
CA ASP A 34 6.04 -3.34 0.87
C ASP A 34 4.85 -3.43 1.84
N THR A 35 4.03 -2.37 1.90
CA THR A 35 2.80 -2.37 2.71
C THR A 35 1.80 -3.41 2.20
N LEU A 36 1.60 -3.50 0.89
CA LEU A 36 0.74 -4.50 0.26
C LEU A 36 1.24 -5.92 0.52
N LYS A 37 2.56 -6.14 0.45
CA LYS A 37 3.18 -7.43 0.74
C LYS A 37 3.01 -7.83 2.21
N SER A 38 3.10 -6.88 3.14
CA SER A 38 2.79 -7.11 4.55
C SER A 38 1.33 -7.47 4.73
N PHE A 39 0.42 -6.72 4.10
CA PHE A 39 -1.01 -6.98 4.19
C PHE A 39 -1.40 -8.36 3.65
N LEU A 40 -0.80 -8.79 2.52
CA LEU A 40 -1.00 -10.14 1.99
C LEU A 40 -0.51 -11.23 2.95
N LYS A 41 0.58 -10.98 3.67
CA LYS A 41 1.10 -11.89 4.69
C LYS A 41 0.17 -11.95 5.91
N ASP A 42 -0.36 -10.81 6.33
CA ASP A 42 -1.30 -10.71 7.45
C ASP A 42 -2.62 -11.41 7.11
N VAL A 43 -3.12 -11.29 5.87
CA VAL A 43 -4.30 -12.03 5.39
C VAL A 43 -4.06 -13.54 5.38
N ASN A 44 -2.86 -13.99 4.98
CA ASN A 44 -2.52 -15.41 5.01
C ASN A 44 -2.48 -15.96 6.45
N GLN A 45 -1.97 -15.16 7.39
CA GLN A 45 -1.97 -15.50 8.81
C GLN A 45 -3.40 -15.56 9.38
N LEU A 46 -4.24 -14.55 9.09
CA LEU A 46 -5.65 -14.54 9.46
C LEU A 46 -6.42 -15.74 8.88
N GLN A 47 -6.11 -16.16 7.66
CA GLN A 47 -6.74 -17.33 7.03
C GLN A 47 -6.40 -18.64 7.77
N THR A 48 -5.16 -18.76 8.24
CA THR A 48 -4.70 -19.94 9.00
C THR A 48 -5.35 -19.96 10.38
N GLU A 49 -5.37 -18.81 11.07
CA GLU A 49 -5.99 -18.66 12.37
C GLU A 49 -7.52 -18.87 12.32
N ALA A 50 -8.16 -18.45 11.22
CA ALA A 50 -9.57 -18.76 10.97
C ALA A 50 -9.82 -20.26 10.75
N ALA A 51 -8.92 -20.96 10.05
CA ALA A 51 -9.04 -22.42 9.88
C ALA A 51 -8.96 -23.15 11.22
N ASP A 52 -8.03 -22.75 12.09
CA ASP A 52 -7.88 -23.30 13.45
C ASP A 52 -9.12 -23.01 14.31
N ASN A 53 -9.66 -21.79 14.23
CA ASN A 53 -10.88 -21.41 14.96
C ASN A 53 -12.14 -22.13 14.45
N VAL A 54 -12.22 -22.43 13.15
CA VAL A 54 -13.30 -23.24 12.57
C VAL A 54 -13.21 -24.68 13.04
N GLU A 55 -11.99 -25.23 13.14
CA GLU A 55 -11.77 -26.56 13.71
C GLU A 55 -12.15 -26.63 15.20
N ALA A 56 -11.82 -25.59 15.97
CA ALA A 56 -12.27 -25.43 17.35
C ALA A 56 -13.80 -25.27 17.46
N LEU A 57 -14.44 -24.56 16.54
CA LEU A 57 -15.90 -24.38 16.52
C LEU A 57 -16.65 -25.69 16.22
N ILE A 58 -16.15 -26.49 15.26
CA ILE A 58 -16.71 -27.82 14.93
C ILE A 58 -16.55 -28.78 16.13
N SER A 59 -15.58 -28.53 17.01
CA SER A 59 -15.40 -29.29 18.26
C SER A 59 -16.48 -29.04 19.32
N GLY A 60 -17.39 -28.07 19.09
CA GLY A 60 -18.63 -27.93 19.86
C GLY A 60 -18.63 -26.85 20.94
N GLU A 61 -17.82 -25.81 20.80
CA GLU A 61 -17.89 -24.64 21.70
C GLU A 61 -19.17 -23.82 21.46
N THR A 62 -19.79 -23.40 22.57
CA THR A 62 -21.13 -22.81 22.64
C THR A 62 -21.21 -21.44 21.95
N VAL A 63 -21.69 -21.41 20.70
CA VAL A 63 -21.96 -20.13 20.00
C VAL A 63 -23.43 -19.74 20.17
N ASP A 64 -23.63 -18.56 20.73
CA ASP A 64 -24.95 -17.94 20.88
C ASP A 64 -25.50 -17.53 19.50
N VAL A 65 -26.77 -17.83 19.24
CA VAL A 65 -27.44 -17.55 17.96
C VAL A 65 -27.42 -16.04 17.63
N HIS A 66 -27.39 -15.17 18.64
CA HIS A 66 -27.21 -13.72 18.42
C HIS A 66 -25.84 -13.38 17.83
N ASP A 67 -24.78 -14.04 18.29
CA ASP A 67 -23.43 -13.81 17.78
C ASP A 67 -23.30 -14.29 16.34
N VAL A 68 -23.99 -15.38 15.96
CA VAL A 68 -24.07 -15.84 14.57
C VAL A 68 -24.72 -14.78 13.68
N MET A 69 -25.85 -14.21 14.09
CA MET A 69 -26.55 -13.18 13.30
C MET A 69 -25.69 -11.91 13.15
N ILE A 70 -25.02 -11.47 14.21
CA ILE A 70 -24.09 -10.32 14.16
C ILE A 70 -22.90 -10.63 13.26
N ALA A 71 -22.36 -11.86 13.33
CA ALA A 71 -21.26 -12.28 12.47
C ALA A 71 -21.67 -12.29 10.99
N MET A 72 -22.88 -12.76 10.67
CA MET A 72 -23.40 -12.73 9.31
C MET A 72 -23.57 -11.31 8.77
N GLU A 73 -24.11 -10.39 9.58
CA GLU A 73 -24.28 -8.99 9.18
C GLU A 73 -22.93 -8.30 8.93
N LYS A 74 -21.96 -8.53 9.83
CA LYS A 74 -20.58 -8.04 9.67
C LYS A 74 -19.92 -8.61 8.42
N ALA A 75 -20.15 -9.89 8.12
CA ALA A 75 -19.63 -10.53 6.93
C ALA A 75 -20.22 -9.94 5.64
N SER A 76 -21.53 -9.64 5.62
CA SER A 76 -22.19 -8.99 4.48
C SER A 76 -21.59 -7.60 4.21
N VAL A 77 -21.50 -6.76 5.24
CA VAL A 77 -20.93 -5.41 5.12
C VAL A 77 -19.44 -5.47 4.74
N GLY A 78 -18.68 -6.40 5.30
CA GLY A 78 -17.28 -6.62 4.94
C GLY A 78 -17.11 -7.05 3.48
N PHE A 79 -18.02 -7.89 2.96
CA PHE A 79 -17.98 -8.33 1.57
C PHE A 79 -18.24 -7.19 0.58
N GLU A 80 -19.21 -6.33 0.87
CA GLU A 80 -19.48 -5.12 0.08
C GLU A 80 -18.25 -4.20 0.03
N MET A 81 -17.59 -4.00 1.17
CA MET A 81 -16.36 -3.22 1.25
C MET A 81 -15.22 -3.84 0.43
N VAL A 82 -15.07 -5.16 0.44
CA VAL A 82 -14.07 -5.87 -0.38
C VAL A 82 -14.34 -5.69 -1.88
N MET A 83 -15.61 -5.72 -2.30
CA MET A 83 -15.98 -5.47 -3.70
C MET A 83 -15.61 -4.06 -4.14
N GLU A 84 -15.85 -3.06 -3.29
CA GLU A 84 -15.46 -1.67 -3.54
C GLU A 84 -13.94 -1.49 -3.62
N ILE A 85 -13.19 -2.15 -2.73
CA ILE A 85 -11.72 -2.13 -2.78
C ILE A 85 -11.22 -2.78 -4.07
N ARG A 86 -11.80 -3.93 -4.46
CA ARG A 86 -11.44 -4.60 -5.72
C ARG A 86 -11.65 -3.67 -6.92
N ASN A 87 -12.79 -2.98 -6.97
CA ASN A 87 -13.09 -2.04 -8.06
C ASN A 87 -12.08 -0.89 -8.08
N LYS A 88 -11.77 -0.28 -6.94
CA LYS A 88 -10.79 0.81 -6.82
C LYS A 88 -9.36 0.37 -7.17
N LEU A 89 -8.97 -0.86 -6.85
CA LEU A 89 -7.67 -1.40 -7.24
C LEU A 89 -7.57 -1.62 -8.76
N LEU A 90 -8.66 -2.06 -9.40
CA LEU A 90 -8.72 -2.17 -10.86
C LEU A 90 -8.65 -0.80 -11.53
N GLU A 91 -9.36 0.20 -11.00
CA GLU A 91 -9.29 1.59 -11.47
C GLU A 91 -7.90 2.18 -11.28
N ALA A 92 -7.26 1.98 -10.12
CA ALA A 92 -5.90 2.43 -9.86
C ALA A 92 -4.90 1.78 -10.83
N TYR A 93 -5.05 0.49 -11.14
CA TYR A 93 -4.23 -0.19 -12.15
C TYR A 93 -4.43 0.39 -13.55
N GLN A 94 -5.68 0.65 -13.95
CA GLN A 94 -6.00 1.28 -15.22
C GLN A 94 -5.42 2.71 -15.32
N GLU A 95 -5.50 3.49 -14.25
CA GLU A 95 -4.98 4.86 -14.22
C GLU A 95 -3.44 4.91 -14.29
N LEU A 96 -2.74 3.98 -13.63
CA LEU A 96 -1.29 3.84 -13.77
C LEU A 96 -0.87 3.52 -15.22
N MET A 97 -1.61 2.63 -15.89
CA MET A 97 -1.36 2.32 -17.31
C MET A 97 -1.62 3.52 -18.23
N ARG A 98 -2.64 4.34 -17.92
CA ARG A 98 -3.02 5.53 -18.70
C ARG A 98 -2.04 6.70 -18.54
N THR A 99 -1.38 6.82 -17.39
CA THR A 99 -0.40 7.87 -17.11
C THR A 99 1.02 7.55 -17.60
N GLN A 100 1.25 6.35 -18.14
CA GLN A 100 2.56 5.91 -18.65
C GLN A 100 2.72 6.01 -20.17
N VAL A 101 1.72 6.49 -20.92
CA VAL A 101 1.80 6.74 -22.37
C VAL A 101 1.99 8.22 -22.70
#